data_AF-A0A1W9VL61-F1
#
_entry.id   AF-A0A1W9VL61-F1
#
_cell.length_a   1.000
_cell.length_b   1.000
_cell.length_c   1.000
_cell.angle_alpha   90.00
_cell.angle_beta   90.00
_cell.angle_gamma   90.00
#
_symmetry.space_group_name_H-M   'P 1'
#
loop_
_entity.id
_entity.type
_entity.pdbx_description
1 polymer ?
#
loop_
_entity_poly.entity_id
_entity_poly.type
_entity_poly.pdbx_seq_one_letter_code
_entity_poly.pdbx_strand_id
1 'polypeptide(L)'
;MRCFVLFATLFLSLTVFADTSIDELKNPEVWSVVSINNVDVYTQKDSGKVPVLCFHMLNDEYWYGITPKRFENFLIYLSENNFYPLSDSEFILKDFSRVPSGMTPIVLGSDDASQGNFLYKTIGPLEIGDIDTSTGKKELVEDSMVYLLQKYIKPVNGKINFTFYVSFNGLPFRQSDVKKISTLAYPHGCGVLKPEMRELIEGFDRYGASVIGGFDFDGLFSLPTFDNRVDSYDISRLGVDNRNIDRVYGFLESVPLFKTKRVFVVDSLDQLADYVLNESDEVLIK
;
A
#
# COMPACT_ATOMS: atom_id res chain seq x y z
N MET A 1 30.51 -31.37 -20.40
CA MET A 1 30.41 -30.59 -19.15
C MET A 1 29.08 -30.89 -18.49
N ARG A 2 29.04 -31.21 -17.20
CA ARG A 2 27.80 -31.32 -16.42
C ARG A 2 27.77 -30.14 -15.45
N CYS A 3 26.81 -29.24 -15.60
CA CYS A 3 26.58 -28.19 -14.59
C CYS A 3 25.97 -28.82 -13.34
N PHE A 4 26.70 -28.77 -12.22
CA PHE A 4 26.10 -28.97 -10.91
C PHE A 4 25.35 -27.70 -10.55
N VAL A 5 24.02 -27.78 -10.44
CA VAL A 5 23.21 -26.75 -9.79
C VAL A 5 23.41 -26.91 -8.29
N LEU A 6 24.10 -25.96 -7.66
CA LEU A 6 24.26 -25.93 -6.21
C LEU A 6 22.91 -25.52 -5.60
N PHE A 7 22.17 -26.48 -5.05
CA PHE A 7 21.10 -26.17 -4.09
C PHE A 7 21.75 -25.68 -2.81
N ALA A 8 21.82 -24.36 -2.64
CA ALA A 8 22.18 -23.75 -1.36
C ALA A 8 20.99 -23.92 -0.41
N THR A 9 20.97 -25.00 0.36
CA THR A 9 19.99 -25.20 1.42
C THR A 9 20.26 -24.18 2.52
N LEU A 10 19.61 -23.02 2.42
CA LEU A 10 19.65 -21.99 3.45
C LEU A 10 18.92 -22.52 4.68
N PHE A 11 19.67 -23.13 5.61
CA PHE A 11 19.17 -23.44 6.94
C PHE A 11 18.89 -22.12 7.66
N LEU A 12 17.66 -21.62 7.53
CA LEU A 12 17.12 -20.66 8.48
C LEU A 12 17.13 -21.35 9.84
N SER A 13 18.03 -20.94 10.74
CA SER A 13 18.03 -21.44 12.12
C SER A 13 16.86 -20.77 12.85
N LEU A 14 15.65 -21.30 12.61
CA LEU A 14 14.42 -20.89 13.28
C LEU A 14 14.61 -21.17 14.77
N THR A 15 15.02 -20.15 15.51
CA THR A 15 15.40 -20.30 16.90
C THR A 15 14.13 -20.15 17.72
N VAL A 16 13.57 -21.29 18.14
CA VAL A 16 12.29 -21.35 18.88
C VAL A 16 12.48 -20.78 20.30
N PHE A 17 12.47 -19.47 20.42
CA PHE A 17 12.39 -18.75 21.69
C PHE A 17 10.92 -18.67 22.12
N ALA A 18 10.44 -19.74 22.75
CA ALA A 18 9.07 -19.86 23.21
C ALA A 18 8.85 -19.25 24.60
N ASP A 19 8.88 -17.92 24.70
CA ASP A 19 8.33 -17.20 25.87
C ASP A 19 6.82 -16.95 25.71
N THR A 20 6.32 -16.75 24.48
CA THR A 20 4.89 -16.54 24.20
C THR A 20 4.12 -17.87 24.23
N SER A 21 3.07 -17.98 25.06
CA SER A 21 2.23 -19.18 25.13
C SER A 21 0.93 -19.07 24.32
N ILE A 22 0.37 -20.19 23.86
CA ILE A 22 -0.93 -20.19 23.14
C ILE A 22 -2.07 -19.61 24.00
N ASP A 23 -2.01 -19.72 25.33
CA ASP A 23 -3.01 -19.11 26.21
C ASP A 23 -2.84 -17.59 26.38
N GLU A 24 -1.62 -17.07 26.25
CA GLU A 24 -1.36 -15.63 26.17
C GLU A 24 -1.88 -15.04 24.85
N LEU A 25 -1.66 -15.74 23.73
CA LEU A 25 -2.16 -15.35 22.40
C LEU A 25 -3.69 -15.21 22.35
N LYS A 26 -4.42 -15.95 23.19
CA LYS A 26 -5.88 -15.84 23.31
C LYS A 26 -6.34 -14.55 23.99
N ASN A 27 -5.45 -13.73 24.55
CA ASN A 27 -5.81 -12.46 25.16
C ASN A 27 -6.09 -11.40 24.07
N PRO A 28 -7.36 -11.02 23.83
CA PRO A 28 -7.70 -10.09 22.75
C PRO A 28 -7.26 -8.66 23.04
N GLU A 29 -6.85 -8.31 24.26
CA GLU A 29 -6.32 -6.97 24.56
C GLU A 29 -4.87 -6.82 24.08
N VAL A 30 -4.12 -7.93 23.96
CA VAL A 30 -2.69 -7.92 23.60
C VAL A 30 -2.47 -8.31 22.13
N TRP A 31 -3.32 -9.18 21.59
CA TRP A 31 -3.15 -9.76 20.24
C TRP A 31 -4.40 -9.58 19.37
N SER A 32 -4.21 -9.31 18.08
CA SER A 32 -5.17 -9.61 17.02
C SER A 32 -4.85 -10.97 16.43
N VAL A 33 -5.84 -11.66 15.85
CA VAL A 33 -5.65 -12.93 15.17
C VAL A 33 -6.35 -12.90 13.82
N VAL A 34 -5.68 -13.40 12.79
CA VAL A 34 -6.23 -13.59 11.44
C VAL A 34 -5.93 -15.01 11.00
N SER A 35 -6.96 -15.79 10.71
CA SER A 35 -6.82 -17.17 10.24
C SER A 35 -6.80 -17.20 8.71
N ILE A 36 -5.67 -17.61 8.12
CA ILE A 36 -5.46 -17.69 6.66
C ILE A 36 -5.01 -19.11 6.33
N ASN A 37 -5.75 -19.82 5.47
CA ASN A 37 -5.45 -21.20 5.06
C ASN A 37 -5.24 -22.18 6.26
N ASN A 38 -6.04 -22.03 7.32
CA ASN A 38 -5.92 -22.76 8.60
C ASN A 38 -4.67 -22.46 9.45
N VAL A 39 -3.88 -21.44 9.08
CA VAL A 39 -2.82 -20.89 9.93
C VAL A 39 -3.39 -19.72 10.71
N ASP A 40 -3.30 -19.77 12.05
CA ASP A 40 -3.68 -18.66 12.91
C ASP A 40 -2.47 -17.72 13.06
N VAL A 41 -2.54 -16.51 12.50
CA VAL A 41 -1.48 -15.50 12.60
C VAL A 41 -1.87 -14.47 13.65
N TYR A 42 -1.18 -14.48 14.79
CA TYR A 42 -1.37 -13.52 15.85
C TYR A 42 -0.45 -12.33 15.63
N THR A 43 -0.97 -11.11 15.77
CA THR A 43 -0.16 -9.87 15.70
C THR A 43 -0.35 -9.04 16.95
N GLN A 44 0.76 -8.55 17.53
CA GLN A 44 0.71 -7.73 18.74
C GLN A 44 -0.03 -6.42 18.46
N LYS A 45 -0.94 -6.02 19.37
CA LYS A 45 -1.84 -4.88 19.13
C LYS A 45 -1.24 -3.49 19.41
N ASP A 46 -0.22 -3.38 20.26
CA ASP A 46 0.13 -2.08 20.83
C ASP A 46 1.63 -1.82 21.06
N SER A 47 2.01 -0.56 20.80
CA SER A 47 3.05 0.25 21.47
C SER A 47 3.45 1.49 20.64
N GLY A 48 2.90 1.70 19.44
CA GLY A 48 3.28 2.82 18.57
C GLY A 48 2.27 3.15 17.47
N LYS A 49 2.54 4.23 16.71
CA LYS A 49 1.65 4.75 15.65
C LYS A 49 1.93 4.11 14.28
N VAL A 50 0.89 3.96 13.46
CA VAL A 50 1.02 3.66 12.03
C VAL A 50 0.98 4.98 11.24
N PRO A 51 2.02 5.36 10.50
CA PRO A 51 2.03 6.57 9.69
C PRO A 51 1.11 6.44 8.47
N VAL A 52 0.40 7.54 8.15
CA VAL A 52 -0.49 7.65 6.98
C VAL A 52 -0.07 8.89 6.20
N LEU A 53 0.56 8.70 5.04
CA LEU A 53 1.16 9.78 4.27
C LEU A 53 0.39 10.07 2.98
N CYS A 54 0.16 11.35 2.71
CA CYS A 54 -0.61 11.82 1.57
C CYS A 54 0.26 12.70 0.66
N PHE A 55 0.46 12.25 -0.57
CA PHE A 55 1.06 13.00 -1.69
C PHE A 55 -0.05 13.71 -2.49
N HIS A 56 0.30 14.57 -3.45
CA HIS A 56 -0.69 15.18 -4.37
C HIS A 56 -0.24 15.06 -5.82
N MET A 57 0.99 15.51 -6.12
CA MET A 57 1.58 15.47 -7.46
C MET A 57 3.10 15.34 -7.45
N LEU A 58 3.67 14.74 -8.51
CA LEU A 58 5.09 14.86 -8.78
C LEU A 58 5.38 16.12 -9.61
N ASN A 59 5.99 17.11 -8.97
CA ASN A 59 6.29 18.41 -9.57
C ASN A 59 7.35 19.17 -8.73
N ASP A 60 8.07 20.10 -9.34
CA ASP A 60 9.07 20.98 -8.73
C ASP A 60 8.59 22.44 -8.52
N GLU A 61 7.67 22.94 -9.34
CA GLU A 61 7.18 24.33 -9.31
C GLU A 61 5.92 24.55 -8.46
N TYR A 62 5.07 23.53 -8.28
CA TYR A 62 3.73 23.69 -7.71
C TYR A 62 3.64 23.45 -6.19
N TRP A 63 2.70 24.14 -5.54
CA TRP A 63 2.33 23.86 -4.14
C TRP A 63 1.77 22.43 -4.01
N TYR A 64 2.12 21.75 -2.91
CA TYR A 64 1.85 20.33 -2.68
C TYR A 64 2.56 19.35 -3.65
N GLY A 65 3.41 19.85 -4.55
CA GLY A 65 4.30 19.02 -5.35
C GLY A 65 5.49 18.48 -4.54
N ILE A 66 5.90 17.25 -4.83
CA ILE A 66 7.21 16.69 -4.48
C ILE A 66 7.99 16.39 -5.77
N THR A 67 9.30 16.70 -5.83
CA THR A 67 10.07 16.38 -7.04
C THR A 67 10.21 14.86 -7.22
N PRO A 68 10.27 14.34 -8.46
CA PRO A 68 10.52 12.91 -8.71
C PRO A 68 11.73 12.38 -7.95
N LYS A 69 12.83 13.16 -7.91
CA LYS A 69 14.05 12.80 -7.17
C LYS A 69 13.86 12.74 -5.65
N ARG A 70 13.02 13.60 -5.06
CA ARG A 70 12.70 13.57 -3.63
C ARG A 70 11.74 12.44 -3.28
N PHE A 71 10.79 12.13 -4.16
CA PHE A 71 9.91 10.97 -4.02
C PHE A 71 10.71 9.66 -4.14
N GLU A 72 11.61 9.54 -5.12
CA GLU A 72 12.55 8.42 -5.26
C GLU A 72 13.36 8.20 -3.97
N ASN A 73 14.02 9.26 -3.45
CA ASN A 73 14.80 9.17 -2.22
C ASN A 73 13.93 8.74 -1.01
N PHE A 74 12.66 9.17 -0.97
CA PHE A 74 11.71 8.76 0.06
C PHE A 74 11.35 7.27 -0.04
N LEU A 75 11.09 6.74 -1.24
CA LEU A 75 10.85 5.30 -1.42
C LEU A 75 12.08 4.45 -1.06
N ILE A 76 13.29 4.93 -1.36
CA ILE A 76 14.55 4.30 -0.94
C ILE A 76 14.64 4.28 0.59
N TYR A 77 14.41 5.43 1.25
CA TYR A 77 14.40 5.53 2.72
C TYR A 77 13.43 4.52 3.37
N LEU A 78 12.21 4.35 2.82
CA LEU A 78 11.26 3.36 3.31
C LEU A 78 11.82 1.92 3.22
N SER A 79 12.44 1.57 2.09
CA SER A 79 13.05 0.26 1.91
C SER A 79 14.26 0.02 2.83
N GLU A 80 15.04 1.06 3.13
CA GLU A 80 16.24 0.98 3.98
C GLU A 80 15.90 0.92 5.47
N ASN A 81 14.76 1.49 5.89
CA ASN A 81 14.33 1.59 7.29
C ASN A 81 13.24 0.56 7.69
N ASN A 82 13.11 -0.53 6.92
CA ASN A 82 12.17 -1.64 7.17
C ASN A 82 10.69 -1.20 7.24
N PHE A 83 10.26 -0.28 6.38
CA PHE A 83 8.85 0.05 6.23
C PHE A 83 8.12 -0.93 5.30
N TYR A 84 6.83 -1.18 5.58
CA TYR A 84 5.97 -2.10 4.83
C TYR A 84 4.68 -1.39 4.40
N PRO A 85 4.48 -1.11 3.11
CA PRO A 85 3.26 -0.47 2.63
C PRO A 85 2.00 -1.33 2.84
N LEU A 86 1.00 -0.77 3.52
CA LEU A 86 -0.33 -1.36 3.72
C LEU A 86 -1.36 -0.75 2.75
N SER A 87 -2.34 -1.56 2.38
CA SER A 87 -3.60 -1.07 1.80
C SER A 87 -4.47 -0.38 2.86
N ASP A 88 -5.40 0.48 2.41
CA ASP A 88 -6.40 1.09 3.29
C ASP A 88 -7.22 0.01 4.02
N SER A 89 -7.60 -1.06 3.31
CA SER A 89 -8.33 -2.19 3.89
C SER A 89 -7.56 -2.90 5.01
N GLU A 90 -6.29 -3.27 4.80
CA GLU A 90 -5.43 -3.87 5.83
C GLU A 90 -5.30 -2.97 7.08
N PHE A 91 -5.10 -1.66 6.87
CA PHE A 91 -5.00 -0.69 7.97
C PHE A 91 -6.31 -0.54 8.75
N ILE A 92 -7.45 -0.36 8.08
CA ILE A 92 -8.75 -0.13 8.73
C ILE A 92 -9.25 -1.39 9.46
N LEU A 93 -8.97 -2.58 8.92
CA LEU A 93 -9.27 -3.85 9.57
C LEU A 93 -8.25 -4.23 10.67
N LYS A 94 -7.16 -3.47 10.82
CA LYS A 94 -6.00 -3.78 11.68
C LYS A 94 -5.40 -5.17 11.38
N ASP A 95 -5.43 -5.57 10.11
CA ASP A 95 -4.80 -6.80 9.61
C ASP A 95 -3.33 -6.53 9.30
N PHE A 96 -2.48 -6.89 10.25
CA PHE A 96 -1.03 -6.82 10.13
C PHE A 96 -0.39 -8.20 9.94
N SER A 97 -1.19 -9.27 9.71
CA SER A 97 -0.72 -10.66 9.60
C SER A 97 0.32 -10.87 8.49
N ARG A 98 0.26 -10.03 7.44
CA ARG A 98 1.16 -10.06 6.28
C ARG A 98 2.43 -9.24 6.47
N VAL A 99 2.48 -8.34 7.46
CA VAL A 99 3.64 -7.50 7.76
C VAL A 99 4.69 -8.32 8.50
N PRO A 100 5.90 -8.53 7.97
CA PRO A 100 6.93 -9.32 8.64
C PRO A 100 7.35 -8.71 9.99
N SER A 101 7.70 -9.56 10.96
CA SER A 101 8.09 -9.08 12.30
C SER A 101 9.29 -8.14 12.25
N GLY A 102 9.27 -7.08 13.07
CA GLY A 102 10.28 -6.01 13.07
C GLY A 102 10.10 -4.93 11.99
N MET A 103 9.22 -5.13 11.00
CA MET A 103 8.86 -4.09 10.03
C MET A 103 7.87 -3.08 10.62
N THR A 104 7.87 -1.86 10.09
CA THR A 104 6.87 -0.83 10.42
C THR A 104 5.86 -0.72 9.29
N PRO A 105 4.57 -1.04 9.51
CA PRO A 105 3.53 -0.77 8.53
C PRO A 105 3.42 0.74 8.26
N ILE A 106 3.06 1.10 7.03
CA ILE A 106 2.82 2.49 6.61
C ILE A 106 1.73 2.53 5.55
N VAL A 107 0.79 3.47 5.66
CA VAL A 107 -0.19 3.72 4.59
C VAL A 107 0.33 4.86 3.72
N LEU A 108 0.33 4.64 2.41
CA LEU A 108 0.76 5.61 1.41
C LEU A 108 -0.37 5.88 0.43
N GLY A 109 -0.63 7.13 0.10
CA GLY A 109 -1.55 7.47 -0.98
C GLY A 109 -1.35 8.87 -1.53
N SER A 110 -2.05 9.21 -2.62
CA SER A 110 -2.03 10.54 -3.21
C SER A 110 -3.44 11.03 -3.52
N ASP A 111 -3.71 12.27 -3.14
CA ASP A 111 -4.93 13.00 -3.46
C ASP A 111 -4.87 13.56 -4.91
N ASP A 112 -5.99 14.12 -5.36
CA ASP A 112 -6.27 14.82 -6.62
C ASP A 112 -6.04 14.07 -7.95
N ALA A 113 -5.29 12.96 -7.96
CA ALA A 113 -4.92 12.21 -9.17
C ALA A 113 -4.36 13.13 -10.30
N SER A 114 -3.48 14.03 -9.87
CA SER A 114 -2.87 15.07 -10.67
C SER A 114 -1.96 14.55 -11.79
N GLN A 115 -1.69 15.42 -12.77
CA GLN A 115 -0.64 15.20 -13.76
C GLN A 115 0.71 14.99 -13.04
N GLY A 116 1.44 13.93 -13.42
CA GLY A 116 2.64 13.45 -12.71
C GLY A 116 2.43 12.14 -11.95
N ASN A 117 1.21 11.85 -11.50
CA ASN A 117 0.94 10.62 -10.73
C ASN A 117 0.96 9.38 -11.63
N PHE A 118 0.21 9.45 -12.72
CA PHE A 118 0.17 8.39 -13.73
C PHE A 118 0.38 9.02 -15.11
N LEU A 119 1.44 8.62 -15.82
CA LEU A 119 1.78 9.14 -17.15
C LEU A 119 2.35 8.02 -18.02
N TYR A 120 1.76 7.82 -19.20
CA TYR A 120 2.38 7.03 -20.27
C TYR A 120 3.19 7.94 -21.22
N LYS A 121 4.20 7.37 -21.86
CA LYS A 121 4.89 7.98 -23.02
C LYS A 121 3.88 8.20 -24.14
N THR A 122 4.05 9.30 -24.88
CA THR A 122 3.12 9.74 -25.93
C THR A 122 3.81 10.00 -27.26
N ILE A 123 3.06 9.83 -28.34
CA ILE A 123 3.38 10.38 -29.66
C ILE A 123 2.86 11.82 -29.67
N GLY A 124 3.78 12.79 -29.59
CA GLY A 124 3.44 14.21 -29.41
C GLY A 124 3.55 14.69 -27.95
N PRO A 125 3.04 15.90 -27.62
CA PRO A 125 3.17 16.51 -26.30
C PRO A 125 2.55 15.64 -25.20
N LEU A 126 3.16 15.58 -24.01
CA LEU A 126 2.79 14.62 -22.96
C LEU A 126 1.35 14.78 -22.44
N GLU A 127 0.84 16.01 -22.47
CA GLU A 127 -0.49 16.43 -22.02
C GLU A 127 -1.61 16.01 -22.99
N ILE A 128 -1.29 15.93 -24.29
CA ILE A 128 -2.29 15.89 -25.37
C ILE A 128 -1.91 15.00 -26.56
N GLY A 129 -0.85 14.22 -26.44
CA GLY A 129 -0.43 13.23 -27.42
C GLY A 129 -1.10 11.87 -27.16
N ASP A 130 -1.16 11.06 -28.21
CA ASP A 130 -1.70 9.72 -28.15
C ASP A 130 -0.70 8.81 -27.41
N ILE A 131 -1.17 7.83 -26.65
CA ILE A 131 -0.27 6.91 -25.92
C ILE A 131 0.59 6.14 -26.93
N ASP A 132 1.91 6.17 -26.77
CA ASP A 132 2.81 5.40 -27.63
C ASP A 132 2.66 3.90 -27.35
N THR A 133 2.17 3.17 -28.34
CA THR A 133 2.05 1.71 -28.33
C THR A 133 2.94 1.05 -29.38
N SER A 134 3.93 1.75 -29.93
CA SER A 134 4.83 1.24 -30.99
C SER A 134 5.63 0.00 -30.56
N THR A 135 5.93 -0.13 -29.26
CA THR A 135 6.60 -1.32 -28.68
C THR A 135 5.62 -2.46 -28.34
N GLY A 136 4.34 -2.32 -28.67
CA GLY A 136 3.28 -3.30 -28.35
C GLY A 136 2.83 -3.28 -26.88
N LYS A 137 3.37 -2.36 -26.08
CA LYS A 137 3.02 -2.14 -24.67
C LYS A 137 2.89 -0.64 -24.41
N LYS A 138 2.15 -0.27 -23.36
CA LYS A 138 2.09 1.11 -22.87
C LYS A 138 3.24 1.32 -21.89
N GLU A 139 4.18 2.20 -22.22
CA GLU A 139 5.34 2.48 -21.39
C GLU A 139 5.11 3.69 -20.49
N LEU A 140 5.43 3.56 -19.20
CA LEU A 140 5.37 4.66 -18.24
C LEU A 140 6.50 5.68 -18.48
N VAL A 141 6.24 6.93 -18.10
CA VAL A 141 7.29 7.96 -17.96
C VAL A 141 8.10 7.69 -16.70
N GLU A 142 9.43 7.73 -16.78
CA GLU A 142 10.35 7.32 -15.70
C GLU A 142 10.24 8.17 -14.43
N ASP A 143 9.83 9.43 -14.56
CA ASP A 143 9.60 10.36 -13.44
C ASP A 143 8.13 10.41 -12.99
N SER A 144 7.28 9.48 -13.44
CA SER A 144 5.89 9.36 -12.94
C SER A 144 5.83 8.60 -11.62
N MET A 145 4.84 8.94 -10.77
CA MET A 145 4.70 8.34 -9.44
C MET A 145 4.55 6.82 -9.52
N VAL A 146 3.74 6.31 -10.45
CA VAL A 146 3.57 4.87 -10.62
C VAL A 146 4.80 4.16 -11.18
N TYR A 147 5.63 4.80 -12.01
CA TYR A 147 6.92 4.21 -12.40
C TYR A 147 7.85 4.08 -11.19
N LEU A 148 8.00 5.14 -10.40
CA LEU A 148 8.87 5.14 -9.23
C LEU A 148 8.39 4.15 -8.16
N LEU A 149 7.07 4.04 -7.95
CA LEU A 149 6.47 3.01 -7.11
C LEU A 149 6.77 1.60 -7.63
N GLN A 150 6.59 1.32 -8.93
CA GLN A 150 6.93 0.02 -9.54
C GLN A 150 8.41 -0.34 -9.46
N LYS A 151 9.30 0.67 -9.45
CA LYS A 151 10.75 0.50 -9.39
C LYS A 151 11.26 0.23 -7.97
N TYR A 152 10.68 0.89 -6.96
CA TYR A 152 11.23 0.90 -5.59
C TYR A 152 10.39 0.19 -4.53
N ILE A 153 9.07 0.03 -4.73
CA ILE A 153 8.21 -0.70 -3.79
C ILE A 153 8.02 -2.15 -4.25
N LYS A 154 8.36 -3.10 -3.38
CA LYS A 154 8.14 -4.53 -3.62
C LYS A 154 6.63 -4.83 -3.61
N PRO A 155 6.07 -5.49 -4.64
CA PRO A 155 4.67 -5.88 -4.63
C PRO A 155 4.35 -6.92 -3.55
N VAL A 156 3.24 -6.72 -2.84
CA VAL A 156 2.62 -7.67 -1.91
C VAL A 156 1.51 -8.39 -2.66
N ASN A 157 1.56 -9.73 -2.74
CA ASN A 157 0.63 -10.54 -3.56
C ASN A 157 0.51 -10.07 -5.03
N GLY A 158 1.57 -9.49 -5.61
CA GLY A 158 1.56 -8.94 -6.96
C GLY A 158 0.88 -7.56 -7.10
N LYS A 159 0.49 -6.91 -5.99
CA LYS A 159 -0.03 -5.53 -5.95
C LYS A 159 0.95 -4.59 -5.25
N ILE A 160 0.95 -3.31 -5.62
CA ILE A 160 1.63 -2.26 -4.87
C ILE A 160 0.59 -1.54 -4.03
N ASN A 161 0.79 -1.52 -2.72
CA ASN A 161 -0.08 -0.85 -1.78
C ASN A 161 0.22 0.67 -1.79
N PHE A 162 -0.52 1.41 -2.60
CA PHE A 162 -0.48 2.88 -2.67
C PHE A 162 -1.84 3.41 -3.17
N THR A 163 -2.58 4.15 -2.34
CA THR A 163 -3.97 4.54 -2.64
C THR A 163 -4.06 5.85 -3.45
N PHE A 164 -4.82 5.90 -4.56
CA PHE A 164 -5.11 7.18 -5.24
C PHE A 164 -6.52 7.66 -4.87
N TYR A 165 -6.59 8.76 -4.10
CA TYR A 165 -7.86 9.40 -3.75
C TYR A 165 -8.24 10.39 -4.84
N VAL A 166 -9.37 10.16 -5.52
CA VAL A 166 -9.79 10.93 -6.70
C VAL A 166 -11.04 11.75 -6.37
N SER A 167 -10.95 13.07 -6.47
CA SER A 167 -12.12 13.95 -6.45
C SER A 167 -12.71 14.09 -7.85
N PHE A 168 -13.95 13.64 -8.03
CA PHE A 168 -14.65 13.61 -9.34
C PHE A 168 -15.03 14.99 -9.88
N ASN A 169 -14.74 16.07 -9.13
CA ASN A 169 -15.00 17.44 -9.56
C ASN A 169 -13.95 17.95 -10.58
N GLY A 170 -12.96 17.13 -10.95
CA GLY A 170 -12.02 17.37 -12.05
C GLY A 170 -11.81 16.11 -12.91
N LEU A 171 -11.26 16.29 -14.11
CA LEU A 171 -10.77 15.20 -14.95
C LEU A 171 -9.34 14.82 -14.51
N PRO A 172 -9.12 13.69 -13.82
CA PRO A 172 -7.78 13.23 -13.44
C PRO A 172 -7.05 12.65 -14.66
N PHE A 173 -5.72 12.57 -14.58
CA PHE A 173 -4.87 11.91 -15.58
C PHE A 173 -5.11 12.39 -17.04
N ARG A 174 -5.08 13.71 -17.28
CA ARG A 174 -5.30 14.30 -18.61
C ARG A 174 -4.26 13.82 -19.64
N GLN A 175 -4.69 12.95 -20.55
CA GLN A 175 -4.08 12.70 -21.86
C GLN A 175 -5.22 12.67 -22.90
N SER A 176 -5.02 13.25 -24.09
CA SER A 176 -6.12 13.69 -24.99
C SER A 176 -7.02 12.59 -25.54
N ASP A 177 -6.48 11.40 -25.78
CA ASP A 177 -7.18 10.28 -26.40
C ASP A 177 -8.18 9.60 -25.44
N VAL A 178 -8.22 10.07 -24.19
CA VAL A 178 -9.09 9.60 -23.12
C VAL A 178 -10.49 10.23 -23.23
N LYS A 179 -11.21 9.93 -24.32
CA LYS A 179 -12.60 10.39 -24.54
C LYS A 179 -13.65 9.77 -23.60
N LYS A 180 -13.24 8.91 -22.66
CA LYS A 180 -13.98 8.43 -21.48
C LYS A 180 -13.05 7.59 -20.58
N ILE A 181 -12.26 8.22 -19.70
CA ILE A 181 -12.01 7.61 -18.39
C ILE A 181 -13.21 8.04 -17.54
N SER A 182 -14.16 7.12 -17.40
CA SER A 182 -15.01 7.11 -16.21
C SER A 182 -14.08 6.77 -15.05
N THR A 183 -13.76 7.79 -14.27
CA THR A 183 -12.68 7.80 -13.27
C THR A 183 -12.98 6.81 -12.16
N LEU A 184 -11.99 5.98 -11.76
CA LEU A 184 -11.98 5.11 -10.57
C LEU A 184 -10.71 4.23 -10.60
N ALA A 185 -9.54 4.85 -10.36
CA ALA A 185 -8.22 4.19 -10.21
C ALA A 185 -7.89 3.05 -11.22
N TYR A 186 -7.37 3.38 -12.40
CA TYR A 186 -6.72 2.42 -13.33
C TYR A 186 -5.57 3.13 -14.09
N PRO A 187 -4.47 2.43 -14.47
CA PRO A 187 -4.49 1.18 -15.22
C PRO A 187 -4.11 -0.09 -14.44
N HIS A 188 -4.04 0.04 -13.12
CA HIS A 188 -4.17 -1.02 -12.11
C HIS A 188 -5.06 -0.43 -10.99
N GLY A 189 -5.85 -1.18 -10.22
CA GLY A 189 -5.96 -2.65 -10.12
C GLY A 189 -7.37 -3.18 -9.77
N CYS A 190 -8.40 -2.32 -9.80
CA CYS A 190 -9.77 -2.64 -9.41
C CYS A 190 -10.37 -3.81 -10.22
N GLY A 191 -11.03 -4.74 -9.52
CA GLY A 191 -11.76 -5.84 -10.17
C GLY A 191 -12.96 -5.37 -11.00
N VAL A 192 -13.67 -6.31 -11.63
CA VAL A 192 -14.95 -6.02 -12.29
C VAL A 192 -15.88 -5.34 -11.28
N LEU A 193 -16.22 -4.07 -11.52
CA LEU A 193 -17.15 -3.33 -10.67
C LEU A 193 -18.43 -4.14 -10.47
N LYS A 194 -18.73 -4.47 -9.21
CA LYS A 194 -19.96 -5.19 -8.87
C LYS A 194 -21.19 -4.36 -9.31
N PRO A 195 -22.32 -4.99 -9.70
CA PRO A 195 -23.47 -4.25 -10.22
C PRO A 195 -23.95 -3.10 -9.32
N GLU A 196 -23.85 -3.28 -8.00
CA GLU A 196 -24.23 -2.32 -6.96
C GLU A 196 -23.35 -1.05 -7.00
N MET A 197 -22.04 -1.20 -7.30
CA MET A 197 -21.14 -0.05 -7.50
C MET A 197 -21.57 0.77 -8.72
N ARG A 198 -21.90 0.09 -9.83
CA ARG A 198 -22.34 0.76 -11.06
C ARG A 198 -23.63 1.54 -10.83
N GLU A 199 -24.63 0.91 -10.21
CA GLU A 199 -25.92 1.56 -9.92
C GLU A 199 -25.76 2.78 -9.01
N LEU A 200 -24.88 2.70 -8.00
CA LEU A 200 -24.60 3.82 -7.10
C LEU A 200 -23.88 4.99 -7.80
N ILE A 201 -22.87 4.70 -8.63
CA ILE A 201 -22.16 5.73 -9.43
C ILE A 201 -23.11 6.41 -10.41
N GLU A 202 -23.93 5.62 -11.12
CA GLU A 202 -25.01 6.13 -12.00
C GLU A 202 -26.10 6.87 -11.23
N GLY A 203 -26.21 6.66 -9.91
CA GLY A 203 -27.08 7.41 -9.00
C GLY A 203 -26.52 8.79 -8.65
N PHE A 204 -25.24 8.88 -8.28
CA PHE A 204 -24.58 10.16 -7.95
C PHE A 204 -24.63 11.17 -9.11
N ASP A 205 -24.36 10.71 -10.34
CA ASP A 205 -24.49 11.50 -11.57
C ASP A 205 -25.94 11.98 -11.81
N ARG A 206 -26.94 11.11 -11.54
CA ARG A 206 -28.37 11.44 -11.64
C ARG A 206 -28.86 12.47 -10.63
N TYR A 207 -28.23 12.59 -9.46
CA TYR A 207 -28.65 13.50 -8.39
C TYR A 207 -27.77 14.74 -8.21
N GLY A 208 -26.74 14.92 -9.06
CA GLY A 208 -25.82 16.05 -8.97
C GLY A 208 -24.98 16.07 -7.67
N ALA A 209 -24.77 14.89 -7.08
CA ALA A 209 -24.04 14.73 -5.82
C ALA A 209 -22.61 14.25 -6.10
N SER A 210 -21.60 14.98 -5.62
CA SER A 210 -20.20 14.55 -5.70
C SER A 210 -19.97 13.28 -4.89
N VAL A 211 -19.26 12.31 -5.44
CA VAL A 211 -18.78 11.14 -4.68
C VAL A 211 -17.68 11.61 -3.73
N ILE A 212 -17.92 11.50 -2.43
CA ILE A 212 -16.94 11.78 -1.37
C ILE A 212 -16.50 10.44 -0.78
N GLY A 213 -15.43 9.86 -1.32
CA GLY A 213 -14.90 8.57 -0.89
C GLY A 213 -13.60 8.21 -1.61
N GLY A 214 -12.79 7.36 -0.98
CA GLY A 214 -11.61 6.75 -1.59
C GLY A 214 -11.93 5.39 -2.21
N PHE A 215 -10.96 4.85 -2.95
CA PHE A 215 -11.09 3.59 -3.68
C PHE A 215 -9.87 2.73 -3.45
N ASP A 216 -10.09 1.51 -2.98
CA ASP A 216 -9.03 0.53 -2.82
C ASP A 216 -8.85 -0.26 -4.14
N PHE A 217 -7.65 -0.76 -4.37
CA PHE A 217 -7.22 -1.47 -5.57
C PHE A 217 -7.78 -2.90 -5.66
N ASP A 218 -8.84 -3.21 -4.92
CA ASP A 218 -9.63 -4.44 -5.00
C ASP A 218 -11.00 -4.23 -5.70
N GLY A 219 -11.43 -2.98 -5.89
CA GLY A 219 -12.72 -2.64 -6.49
C GLY A 219 -13.86 -2.49 -5.47
N LEU A 220 -13.55 -2.35 -4.18
CA LEU A 220 -14.46 -1.90 -3.13
C LEU A 220 -14.27 -0.39 -2.86
N PHE A 221 -15.27 0.25 -2.26
CA PHE A 221 -15.03 1.53 -1.59
C PHE A 221 -14.02 1.32 -0.46
N SER A 222 -13.02 2.19 -0.32
CA SER A 222 -12.35 2.26 0.97
C SER A 222 -13.37 2.72 2.01
N LEU A 223 -13.35 2.11 3.20
CA LEU A 223 -14.34 2.42 4.23
C LEU A 223 -14.29 3.92 4.53
N PRO A 224 -15.45 4.59 4.66
CA PRO A 224 -15.47 6.04 4.82
C PRO A 224 -14.65 6.43 6.04
N THR A 225 -13.95 7.55 5.96
CA THR A 225 -13.07 8.08 7.04
C THR A 225 -13.82 8.46 8.33
N PHE A 226 -15.12 8.17 8.40
CA PHE A 226 -16.03 8.38 9.50
C PHE A 226 -16.67 7.06 10.00
N ASP A 227 -16.17 5.90 9.56
CA ASP A 227 -16.58 4.60 10.09
C ASP A 227 -16.20 4.50 11.57
N ASN A 228 -17.18 4.27 12.43
CA ASN A 228 -17.04 4.24 13.89
C ASN A 228 -16.05 3.18 14.40
N ARG A 229 -15.64 2.21 13.55
CA ARG A 229 -14.63 1.18 13.85
C ARG A 229 -13.21 1.68 13.64
N VAL A 230 -13.05 2.76 12.86
CA VAL A 230 -11.87 3.61 12.93
C VAL A 230 -12.00 4.42 14.22
N ASP A 231 -11.58 3.82 15.33
CA ASP A 231 -11.10 4.61 16.47
C ASP A 231 -10.16 5.69 15.92
N SER A 232 -10.28 6.91 16.42
CA SER A 232 -9.47 8.05 16.01
C SER A 232 -8.04 7.96 16.56
N TYR A 233 -7.38 6.82 16.30
CA TYR A 233 -5.93 6.60 16.37
C TYR A 233 -5.23 7.63 15.48
N ASP A 234 -5.02 8.81 16.05
CA ASP A 234 -3.76 9.57 15.90
C ASP A 234 -3.27 9.69 14.45
N ILE A 235 -4.22 9.85 13.50
CA ILE A 235 -3.94 9.84 12.06
C ILE A 235 -3.23 11.13 11.73
N SER A 236 -1.92 11.08 11.88
CA SER A 236 -0.98 12.11 11.42
C SER A 236 -0.96 12.05 9.89
N ARG A 237 -2.02 12.54 9.24
CA ARG A 237 -2.08 12.77 7.80
C ARG A 237 -1.06 13.84 7.45
N LEU A 238 0.17 13.44 7.22
CA LEU A 238 1.23 14.33 6.80
C LEU A 238 1.13 14.50 5.28
N GLY A 239 0.80 15.72 4.86
CA GLY A 239 0.94 16.14 3.47
C GLY A 239 2.41 16.19 3.11
N VAL A 240 2.82 15.37 2.15
CA VAL A 240 4.22 15.21 1.75
C VAL A 240 4.49 16.04 0.51
N ASP A 241 5.22 17.15 0.68
CA ASP A 241 5.61 18.06 -0.39
C ASP A 241 7.08 18.49 -0.26
N ASN A 242 7.59 19.23 -1.25
CA ASN A 242 8.95 19.76 -1.26
C ASN A 242 9.30 20.67 -0.05
N ARG A 243 8.31 21.18 0.70
CA ARG A 243 8.53 22.08 1.84
C ARG A 243 8.54 21.33 3.18
N ASN A 244 7.90 20.15 3.24
CA ASN A 244 7.69 19.41 4.48
C ASN A 244 8.35 18.03 4.52
N ILE A 245 8.94 17.52 3.43
CA ILE A 245 9.59 16.19 3.41
C ILE A 245 10.61 15.99 4.56
N ASP A 246 11.40 17.00 4.90
CA ASP A 246 12.38 16.91 5.99
C ASP A 246 11.70 16.80 7.39
N ARG A 247 10.50 17.37 7.53
CA ARG A 247 9.65 17.18 8.73
C ARG A 247 9.00 15.80 8.75
N VAL A 248 8.74 15.19 7.59
CA VAL A 248 8.22 13.82 7.51
C VAL A 248 9.30 12.84 7.98
N TYR A 249 10.55 12.97 7.53
CA TYR A 249 11.66 12.18 8.09
C TYR A 249 11.81 12.40 9.60
N GLY A 250 11.86 13.67 10.05
CA GLY A 250 11.94 13.98 11.47
C GLY A 250 10.78 13.44 12.30
N PHE A 251 9.56 13.34 11.75
CA PHE A 251 8.44 12.65 12.40
C PHE A 251 8.68 11.15 12.49
N LEU A 252 9.00 10.49 11.36
CA LEU A 252 9.21 9.04 11.28
C LEU A 252 10.37 8.56 12.19
N GLU A 253 11.34 9.42 12.47
CA GLU A 253 12.50 9.13 13.34
C GLU A 253 12.26 9.46 14.82
N SER A 254 11.28 10.33 15.15
CA SER A 254 11.10 10.83 16.52
C SER A 254 9.88 10.26 17.27
N VAL A 255 8.87 9.74 16.56
CA VAL A 255 7.71 9.12 17.23
C VAL A 255 7.91 7.61 17.42
N PRO A 256 7.40 7.01 18.51
CA PRO A 256 7.27 5.56 18.61
C PRO A 256 6.34 5.05 17.50
N LEU A 257 6.91 4.49 16.44
CA LEU A 257 6.19 3.84 15.36
C LEU A 257 5.88 2.40 15.74
N PHE A 258 4.73 1.92 15.29
CA PHE A 258 4.36 0.51 15.46
C PHE A 258 5.39 -0.38 14.75
N LYS A 259 5.76 -1.46 15.43
CA LYS A 259 6.64 -2.52 14.93
C LYS A 259 5.87 -3.83 15.04
N THR A 260 5.65 -4.49 13.91
CA THR A 260 4.91 -5.74 13.92
C THR A 260 5.67 -6.82 14.68
N LYS A 261 4.97 -7.61 15.50
CA LYS A 261 5.42 -8.92 15.99
C LYS A 261 4.35 -9.94 15.61
N ARG A 262 4.73 -10.98 14.86
CA ARG A 262 3.85 -12.08 14.46
C ARG A 262 4.18 -13.35 15.24
N VAL A 263 3.13 -14.09 15.60
CA VAL A 263 3.24 -15.47 16.08
C VAL A 263 2.31 -16.34 15.25
N PHE A 264 2.88 -17.31 14.55
CA PHE A 264 2.17 -18.30 13.75
C PHE A 264 1.82 -19.49 14.63
N VAL A 265 0.56 -19.92 14.64
CA VAL A 265 0.15 -21.15 15.32
C VAL A 265 -0.38 -22.16 14.31
N VAL A 266 0.30 -23.30 14.21
CA VAL A 266 0.13 -24.31 13.15
C VAL A 266 0.02 -25.73 13.72
N ASP A 267 -0.60 -26.64 12.97
CA ASP A 267 -0.56 -28.08 13.21
C ASP A 267 0.72 -28.70 12.61
N SER A 268 1.25 -28.13 11.52
CA SER A 268 2.55 -28.52 10.94
C SER A 268 3.22 -27.36 10.18
N LEU A 269 4.55 -27.44 10.03
CA LEU A 269 5.32 -26.43 9.28
C LEU A 269 4.96 -26.37 7.79
N ASP A 270 4.39 -27.43 7.21
CA ASP A 270 3.95 -27.45 5.81
C ASP A 270 2.84 -26.42 5.53
N GLN A 271 2.06 -26.03 6.55
CA GLN A 271 1.05 -24.99 6.44
C GLN A 271 1.65 -23.59 6.21
N LEU A 272 2.96 -23.41 6.46
CA LEU A 272 3.66 -22.14 6.27
C LEU A 272 4.24 -21.94 4.86
N ALA A 273 3.99 -22.86 3.92
CA ALA A 273 4.58 -22.83 2.57
C ALA A 273 4.31 -21.53 1.76
N ASP A 274 3.17 -20.88 1.99
CA ASP A 274 2.78 -19.62 1.34
C ASP A 274 3.33 -18.37 2.06
N TYR A 275 4.02 -18.51 3.19
CA TYR A 275 4.48 -17.40 4.03
C TYR A 275 5.96 -17.10 3.84
N VAL A 276 6.26 -15.82 3.64
CA VAL A 276 7.61 -15.29 3.83
C VAL A 276 7.82 -15.05 5.31
N LEU A 277 8.43 -16.03 5.97
CA LEU A 277 8.91 -15.93 7.35
C LEU A 277 10.23 -15.13 7.40
N ASN A 278 10.44 -14.41 8.49
CA ASN A 278 11.73 -13.81 8.84
C ASN A 278 12.23 -14.31 10.20
N GLU A 279 13.46 -13.95 10.57
CA GLU A 279 14.12 -14.42 11.81
C GLU A 279 13.45 -13.96 13.11
N SER A 280 12.54 -12.98 13.04
CA SER A 280 11.81 -12.40 14.18
C SER A 280 10.36 -12.90 14.28
N ASP A 281 9.90 -13.74 13.34
CA ASP A 281 8.59 -14.38 13.42
C ASP A 281 8.65 -15.60 14.34
N GLU A 282 7.75 -15.68 15.32
CA GLU A 282 7.62 -16.84 16.20
C GLU A 282 6.69 -17.89 15.57
N VAL A 283 7.00 -19.17 15.73
CA VAL A 283 6.15 -20.29 15.25
C VAL A 283 5.90 -21.27 16.39
N LEU A 284 4.64 -21.49 16.70
CA LEU A 284 4.16 -22.47 17.69
C LEU A 284 3.44 -23.61 16.96
N ILE A 285 3.78 -24.85 17.33
CA ILE A 285 3.12 -26.06 16.84
C ILE A 285 2.15 -26.55 17.92
N LYS A 286 0.90 -26.87 17.54
CA LYS A 286 -0.19 -27.30 18.43
C LYS A 286 0.02 -28.73 18.98
#